data_AF-A0A5T3GYR2-F1
#
_entry.id   AF-A0A5T3GYR2-F1
#
_cell.length_a   1.000
_cell.length_b   1.000
_cell.length_c   1.000
_cell.angle_alpha   90.00
_cell.angle_beta   90.00
_cell.angle_gamma   90.00
#
_symmetry.space_group_name_H-M   'P 1'
#
loop_
_entity.id
_entity.type
_entity.pdbx_description
1 polymer ?
#
loop_
_entity_poly.entity_id
_entity_poly.type
_entity_poly.pdbx_seq_one_letter_code
_entity_poly.pdbx_strand_id
1 'polypeptide(L)'
;YDNNLAALVATGREMFRLGKLEQIAREKVRTLALVDEIEVWLAYQNKLKKSLGLTSVSAEMRFFDVSGVTVTDLQDAELQVKAAEKSEFREWILQWGPLHSVLERKAPERVNALREKQMSDYEETYRMLSDTELRPFGLVGNIDAERTIGARAMESAKKTFLDGLRPLVEEMLGSYLNVQWRRN
;
A
#
# COMPACT_ATOMS: atom_id res chain seq x y z
N TYR A 1 15.19 7.15 8.52
CA TYR A 1 14.70 6.52 9.77
C TYR A 1 15.54 5.32 10.19
N ASP A 2 16.80 5.22 9.76
CA ASP A 2 17.60 3.99 9.84
C ASP A 2 17.96 3.57 11.27
N ASN A 3 18.02 4.53 12.18
CA ASN A 3 18.28 4.30 13.60
C ASN A 3 17.02 4.50 14.45
N ASN A 4 15.86 4.70 13.83
CA ASN A 4 14.57 4.86 14.51
C ASN A 4 13.46 4.13 13.73
N LEU A 5 13.51 2.79 13.79
CA LEU A 5 12.55 1.91 13.13
C LEU A 5 11.13 2.06 13.68
N ALA A 6 11.00 2.42 14.96
CA ALA A 6 9.70 2.75 15.57
C ALA A 6 9.05 3.94 14.86
N ALA A 7 9.80 5.02 14.60
CA ALA A 7 9.30 6.16 13.85
C ALA A 7 8.98 5.81 12.39
N LEU A 8 9.80 4.97 11.74
CA LEU A 8 9.51 4.47 10.39
C LEU A 8 8.14 3.77 10.33
N VAL A 9 7.87 2.86 11.28
CA VAL A 9 6.61 2.13 11.34
C VAL A 9 5.46 3.08 11.69
N ALA A 10 5.65 4.04 12.60
CA ALA A 10 4.63 5.04 12.91
C ALA A 10 4.25 5.88 11.68
N THR A 11 5.24 6.36 10.92
CA THR A 11 5.00 7.06 9.64
C THR A 11 4.32 6.15 8.62
N GLY A 12 4.74 4.89 8.51
CA GLY A 12 4.10 3.92 7.63
C GLY A 12 2.62 3.72 7.96
N ARG A 13 2.27 3.60 9.25
CA ARG A 13 0.87 3.48 9.71
C ARG A 13 0.06 4.71 9.37
N GLU A 14 0.62 5.90 9.58
CA GLU A 14 -0.04 7.15 9.22
C GLU A 14 -0.31 7.23 7.71
N MET A 15 0.69 6.91 6.88
CA MET A 15 0.54 6.89 5.41
C MET A 15 -0.49 5.85 4.95
N PHE A 16 -0.54 4.68 5.58
CA PHE A 16 -1.57 3.67 5.33
C PHE A 16 -2.97 4.21 5.63
N ARG A 17 -3.15 4.85 6.78
CA ARG A 17 -4.44 5.45 7.19
C ARG A 17 -4.87 6.53 6.21
N LEU A 18 -3.96 7.43 5.83
CA LEU A 18 -4.24 8.49 4.85
C LEU A 18 -4.63 7.93 3.49
N GLY A 19 -3.94 6.89 3.00
CA GLY A 19 -4.29 6.22 1.75
C GLY A 19 -5.67 5.54 1.79
N LYS A 20 -6.05 4.94 2.94
CA LYS A 20 -7.40 4.39 3.13
C LYS A 20 -8.47 5.48 3.18
N LEU A 21 -8.20 6.61 3.84
CA LEU A 21 -9.10 7.76 3.84
C LEU A 21 -9.28 8.36 2.45
N GLU A 22 -8.24 8.39 1.61
CA GLU A 22 -8.36 8.80 0.21
C GLU A 22 -9.29 7.88 -0.58
N GLN A 23 -9.18 6.56 -0.39
CA GLN A 23 -10.08 5.59 -1.04
C GLN A 23 -11.54 5.80 -0.62
N ILE A 24 -11.79 5.94 0.69
CA ILE A 24 -13.13 6.19 1.24
C ILE A 24 -13.70 7.53 0.72
N ALA A 25 -12.88 8.59 0.70
CA ALA A 25 -13.28 9.88 0.16
C ALA A 25 -13.66 9.78 -1.32
N ARG A 26 -12.87 9.07 -2.14
CA ARG A 26 -13.16 8.86 -3.56
C ARG A 26 -14.46 8.08 -3.78
N GLU A 27 -14.74 7.08 -2.95
CA GLU A 27 -16.02 6.36 -2.97
C GLU A 27 -17.19 7.28 -2.60
N LYS A 28 -17.02 8.12 -1.57
CA LYS A 28 -18.04 9.09 -1.16
C LYS A 28 -18.31 10.12 -2.24
N VAL A 29 -17.29 10.67 -2.87
CA VAL A 29 -17.42 11.66 -3.96
C VAL A 29 -18.30 11.13 -5.11
N ARG A 30 -18.18 9.84 -5.45
CA ARG A 30 -19.03 9.22 -6.49
C ARG A 30 -20.51 9.18 -6.14
N THR A 31 -20.86 9.32 -4.86
CA THR A 31 -22.26 9.36 -4.39
C THR A 31 -22.85 10.77 -4.31
N LEU A 32 -22.01 11.80 -4.44
CA LEU A 32 -22.39 13.19 -4.26
C LEU A 32 -22.51 13.90 -5.61
N ALA A 33 -23.60 14.65 -5.80
CA ALA A 33 -23.90 15.29 -7.08
C ALA A 33 -23.16 16.63 -7.30
N LEU A 34 -22.78 17.33 -6.22
CA LEU A 34 -22.16 18.66 -6.29
C LEU A 34 -21.28 18.94 -5.07
N VAL A 35 -20.07 18.37 -5.04
CA VAL A 35 -19.10 18.60 -3.95
C VAL A 35 -17.68 18.65 -4.51
N ASP A 36 -16.80 19.41 -3.86
CA ASP A 36 -15.37 19.43 -4.12
C ASP A 36 -14.71 18.18 -3.50
N GLU A 37 -14.04 17.36 -4.32
CA GLU A 37 -13.33 16.15 -3.88
C GLU A 37 -12.27 16.44 -2.80
N ILE A 38 -11.62 17.62 -2.88
CA ILE A 38 -10.61 18.02 -1.91
C ILE A 38 -11.27 18.28 -0.54
N GLU A 39 -12.44 18.92 -0.52
CA GLU A 39 -13.17 19.20 0.72
C GLU A 39 -13.67 17.90 1.39
N VAL A 40 -14.11 16.91 0.60
CA VAL A 40 -14.46 15.57 1.15
C VAL A 40 -13.23 14.92 1.80
N TRP A 41 -12.09 14.94 1.12
CA TRP A 41 -10.88 14.32 1.64
C TRP A 41 -10.36 15.02 2.91
N LEU A 42 -10.33 16.35 2.90
CA LEU A 42 -9.95 17.17 4.05
C LEU A 42 -10.90 16.96 5.23
N ALA A 43 -12.21 16.78 4.98
CA ALA A 43 -13.18 16.50 6.03
C ALA A 43 -12.86 15.20 6.77
N TYR A 44 -12.58 14.10 6.05
CA TYR A 44 -12.17 12.84 6.68
C TYR A 44 -10.85 12.98 7.43
N GLN A 45 -9.83 13.59 6.83
CA GLN A 45 -8.53 13.77 7.47
C GLN A 45 -8.62 14.61 8.75
N ASN A 46 -9.31 15.75 8.69
CA ASN A 46 -9.41 16.68 9.81
C ASN A 46 -10.21 16.08 10.97
N LYS A 47 -11.39 15.51 10.69
CA LYS A 47 -12.27 14.98 11.73
C LYS A 47 -11.73 13.70 12.37
N LEU A 48 -11.03 12.86 11.61
CA LEU A 48 -10.41 11.63 12.10
C LEU A 48 -8.97 11.82 12.58
N LYS A 49 -8.44 13.05 12.57
CA LYS A 49 -7.08 13.37 13.02
C LYS A 49 -6.77 12.79 14.40
N LYS A 50 -7.66 13.03 15.38
CA LYS A 50 -7.46 12.58 16.76
C LYS A 50 -7.68 11.06 16.90
N SER A 51 -8.72 10.50 16.28
CA SER A 51 -9.07 9.09 16.46
C SER A 51 -8.14 8.13 15.73
N LEU A 52 -7.55 8.55 14.61
CA LEU A 52 -6.57 7.80 13.82
C LEU A 52 -5.11 8.23 14.07
N GLY A 53 -4.87 9.21 14.94
CA GLY A 53 -3.54 9.67 15.30
C GLY A 53 -2.74 10.24 14.12
N LEU A 54 -3.39 11.05 13.27
CA LEU A 54 -2.77 11.68 12.11
C LEU A 54 -1.95 12.90 12.57
N THR A 55 -0.63 12.77 12.58
CA THR A 55 0.28 13.82 13.06
C THR A 55 0.52 14.90 11.99
N SER A 56 0.46 14.55 10.71
CA SER A 56 0.76 15.43 9.57
C SER A 56 -0.39 16.33 9.12
N VAL A 57 -1.62 16.05 9.55
CA VAL A 57 -2.83 16.79 9.14
C VAL A 57 -3.03 18.06 9.98
N SER A 58 -3.52 19.15 9.40
CA SER A 58 -3.84 20.37 10.16
C SER A 58 -5.04 20.16 11.10
N ALA A 59 -5.05 20.88 12.23
CA ALA A 59 -6.12 20.76 13.22
C ALA A 59 -7.43 21.45 12.81
N GLU A 60 -7.38 22.42 11.89
CA GLU A 60 -8.53 23.24 11.53
C GLU A 60 -8.91 23.09 10.06
N MET A 61 -10.21 23.06 9.81
CA MET A 61 -10.82 23.10 8.49
C MET A 61 -12.00 24.07 8.54
N ARG A 62 -11.98 25.08 7.66
CA ARG A 62 -12.95 26.18 7.66
C ARG A 62 -14.27 25.84 6.98
N PHE A 63 -14.27 24.86 6.06
CA PHE A 63 -15.39 24.55 5.17
C PHE A 63 -15.93 23.12 5.34
N PHE A 64 -15.94 22.60 6.57
CA PHE A 64 -16.47 21.26 6.84
C PHE A 64 -17.94 21.10 6.41
N ASP A 65 -18.77 22.13 6.63
CA ASP A 65 -20.22 22.04 6.42
C ASP A 65 -20.63 21.88 4.95
N VAL A 66 -19.72 22.13 4.00
CA VAL A 66 -19.96 21.96 2.55
C VAL A 66 -19.40 20.65 1.98
N SER A 67 -18.72 19.84 2.81
CA SER A 67 -18.10 18.59 2.38
C SER A 67 -19.09 17.45 2.13
N GLY A 68 -20.34 17.54 2.61
CA GLY A 68 -21.32 16.46 2.48
C GLY A 68 -20.98 15.18 3.27
N VAL A 69 -19.96 15.22 4.15
CA VAL A 69 -19.56 14.12 5.03
C VAL A 69 -20.39 14.17 6.31
N THR A 70 -21.10 13.09 6.62
CA THR A 70 -21.94 12.98 7.82
C THR A 70 -21.18 12.40 9.00
N VAL A 71 -21.76 12.49 10.21
CA VAL A 71 -21.20 11.86 11.42
C VAL A 71 -21.12 10.33 11.27
N THR A 72 -22.13 9.72 10.63
CA THR A 72 -22.14 8.27 10.36
C THR A 72 -21.01 7.89 9.41
N ASP A 73 -20.79 8.66 8.34
CA ASP A 73 -19.68 8.42 7.42
C ASP A 73 -18.32 8.42 8.14
N LEU A 74 -18.13 9.31 9.12
CA LEU A 74 -16.90 9.39 9.90
C LEU A 74 -16.72 8.17 10.83
N GLN A 75 -17.79 7.72 11.47
CA GLN A 75 -17.76 6.52 12.33
C GLN A 75 -17.44 5.27 11.52
N ASP A 76 -18.07 5.11 10.36
CA ASP A 76 -17.84 3.98 9.47
C ASP A 76 -16.42 4.01 8.90
N ALA A 77 -15.94 5.19 8.48
CA ALA A 77 -14.57 5.36 8.00
C ALA A 77 -13.53 5.02 9.07
N GLU A 78 -13.75 5.43 10.32
CA GLU A 78 -12.86 5.09 11.44
C GLU A 78 -12.77 3.58 11.65
N LEU A 79 -13.92 2.88 11.68
CA LEU A 79 -13.98 1.44 11.85
C LEU A 79 -13.30 0.71 10.67
N GLN A 80 -13.57 1.14 9.44
CA GLN A 80 -12.97 0.57 8.24
C GLN A 80 -11.45 0.72 8.24
N VAL A 81 -10.92 1.90 8.56
CA VAL A 81 -9.47 2.13 8.59
C VAL A 81 -8.80 1.29 9.68
N LYS A 82 -9.37 1.23 10.89
CA LYS A 82 -8.83 0.41 11.98
C LYS A 82 -8.85 -1.09 11.65
N ALA A 83 -9.93 -1.56 11.03
CA ALA A 83 -10.05 -2.94 10.57
C ALA A 83 -9.03 -3.26 9.48
N ALA A 84 -8.92 -2.40 8.45
CA ALA A 84 -7.97 -2.55 7.36
C ALA A 84 -6.52 -2.51 7.84
N GLU A 85 -6.18 -1.63 8.79
CA GLU A 85 -4.81 -1.59 9.34
C GLU A 85 -4.48 -2.89 10.07
N LYS A 86 -5.45 -3.50 10.74
CA LYS A 86 -5.22 -4.78 11.42
C LYS A 86 -4.97 -5.94 10.45
N SER A 87 -5.68 -5.99 9.32
CA SER A 87 -5.60 -7.11 8.37
C SER A 87 -4.54 -6.91 7.28
N GLU A 88 -4.35 -5.69 6.79
CA GLU A 88 -3.61 -5.43 5.55
C GLU A 88 -2.26 -4.74 5.78
N PHE A 89 -2.05 -4.06 6.91
CA PHE A 89 -0.88 -3.20 7.10
C PHE A 89 0.46 -3.96 6.94
N ARG A 90 0.52 -5.22 7.39
CA ARG A 90 1.73 -6.04 7.27
C ARG A 90 2.14 -6.30 5.83
N GLU A 91 1.19 -6.61 4.96
CA GLU A 91 1.49 -6.82 3.53
C GLU A 91 1.65 -5.49 2.79
N TRP A 92 0.95 -4.44 3.23
CA TRP A 92 1.11 -3.10 2.66
C TRP A 92 2.51 -2.53 2.91
N ILE A 93 3.04 -2.65 4.14
CA ILE A 93 4.34 -2.07 4.47
C ILE A 93 5.48 -2.75 3.70
N LEU A 94 5.35 -4.03 3.35
CA LEU A 94 6.30 -4.75 2.48
C LEU A 94 6.43 -4.12 1.10
N GLN A 95 5.40 -3.41 0.63
CA GLN A 95 5.41 -2.73 -0.67
C GLN A 95 5.83 -1.25 -0.56
N TRP A 96 6.03 -0.75 0.66
CA TRP A 96 6.26 0.67 0.90
C TRP A 96 7.71 1.07 0.55
N GLY A 97 7.87 1.98 -0.42
CA GLY A 97 9.18 2.40 -0.92
C GLY A 97 10.18 2.85 0.16
N PRO A 98 9.80 3.69 1.13
CA PRO A 98 10.69 4.07 2.23
C PRO A 98 11.20 2.90 3.07
N LEU A 99 10.43 1.81 3.20
CA LEU A 99 10.92 0.57 3.82
C LEU A 99 12.01 -0.06 2.96
N HIS A 100 11.80 -0.20 1.64
CA HIS A 100 12.82 -0.76 0.74
C HIS A 100 14.14 0.00 0.84
N SER A 101 14.10 1.33 0.85
CA SER A 101 15.31 2.13 1.00
C SER A 101 16.03 1.89 2.34
N VAL A 102 15.31 1.63 3.42
CA VAL A 102 15.93 1.27 4.72
C VAL A 102 16.54 -0.13 4.66
N LEU A 103 15.85 -1.10 4.04
CA LEU A 103 16.35 -2.46 3.87
C LEU A 103 17.60 -2.49 3.01
N GLU A 104 17.64 -1.73 1.91
CA GLU A 104 18.81 -1.60 1.03
C GLU A 104 20.04 -1.06 1.76
N ARG A 105 19.85 -0.16 2.74
CA ARG A 105 20.96 0.37 3.55
C ARG A 105 21.38 -0.56 4.70
N LYS A 106 20.46 -1.35 5.25
CA LYS A 106 20.71 -2.22 6.42
C LYS A 106 21.16 -3.63 6.04
N ALA A 107 20.67 -4.16 4.93
CA ALA A 107 20.97 -5.50 4.43
C ALA A 107 21.19 -5.49 2.91
N PRO A 108 22.18 -4.70 2.41
CA PRO A 108 22.39 -4.49 0.97
C PRO A 108 22.57 -5.79 0.20
N GLU A 109 23.39 -6.72 0.72
CA GLU A 109 23.67 -8.00 0.04
C GLU A 109 22.42 -8.85 -0.13
N ARG A 110 21.60 -8.99 0.93
CA ARG A 110 20.36 -9.78 0.90
C ARG A 110 19.32 -9.15 -0.02
N VAL A 111 19.19 -7.82 -0.01
CA VAL A 111 18.21 -7.13 -0.87
C VAL A 111 18.66 -7.16 -2.34
N ASN A 112 19.95 -6.97 -2.63
CA ASN A 112 20.48 -7.07 -3.99
C ASN A 112 20.29 -8.47 -4.56
N ALA A 113 20.58 -9.52 -3.80
CA ALA A 113 20.32 -10.89 -4.21
C ALA A 113 18.83 -11.14 -4.53
N LEU A 114 17.90 -10.57 -3.74
CA LEU A 114 16.47 -10.65 -4.02
C LEU A 114 16.06 -9.87 -5.27
N ARG A 115 16.70 -8.73 -5.58
CA ARG A 115 16.46 -7.94 -6.80
C ARG A 115 16.98 -8.67 -8.05
N GLU A 116 18.18 -9.23 -7.98
CA GLU A 116 18.73 -10.06 -9.06
C GLU A 116 17.84 -11.27 -9.33
N LYS A 117 17.40 -11.95 -8.26
CA LYS A 117 16.43 -13.03 -8.37
C LYS A 117 15.10 -12.57 -8.98
N GLN A 118 14.60 -11.39 -8.62
CA GLN A 118 13.37 -10.83 -9.19
C GLN A 118 13.48 -10.64 -10.71
N MET A 119 14.64 -10.16 -11.19
CA MET A 119 14.89 -10.01 -12.63
C MET A 119 14.94 -11.37 -13.35
N SER A 120 15.66 -12.35 -12.78
CA SER A 120 15.73 -13.71 -13.32
C SER A 120 14.35 -14.38 -13.36
N ASP A 121 13.60 -14.30 -12.25
CA ASP A 121 12.25 -14.87 -12.14
C ASP A 121 11.31 -14.26 -13.19
N TYR A 122 11.43 -12.96 -13.49
CA TYR A 122 10.66 -12.29 -14.54
C TYR A 122 11.00 -12.86 -15.92
N GLU A 123 12.29 -12.93 -16.28
CA GLU A 123 12.74 -13.41 -17.59
C GLU A 123 12.33 -14.88 -17.82
N GLU A 124 12.51 -15.73 -16.81
CA GLU A 124 12.12 -17.14 -16.84
C GLU A 124 10.60 -17.30 -16.98
N THR A 125 9.81 -16.58 -16.18
CA THR A 125 8.35 -16.64 -16.24
C THR A 125 7.83 -16.11 -17.57
N TYR A 126 8.40 -15.00 -18.07
CA TYR A 126 8.04 -14.45 -19.37
C TYR A 126 8.29 -15.45 -20.50
N ARG A 127 9.49 -16.05 -20.52
CA ARG A 127 9.84 -17.06 -21.52
C ARG A 127 8.94 -18.28 -21.45
N MET A 128 8.64 -18.75 -20.25
CA MET A 128 7.70 -19.85 -20.03
C MET A 128 6.32 -19.51 -20.61
N LEU A 129 5.73 -18.36 -20.26
CA LEU A 129 4.41 -17.92 -20.74
C LEU A 129 4.40 -17.70 -22.26
N SER A 130 5.47 -17.15 -22.83
CA SER A 130 5.60 -17.02 -24.29
C SER A 130 5.60 -18.38 -24.97
N ASP A 131 6.31 -19.36 -24.42
CA ASP A 131 6.43 -20.70 -25.00
C ASP A 131 5.14 -21.52 -24.86
N THR A 132 4.40 -21.36 -23.76
CA THR A 132 3.19 -22.13 -23.47
C THR A 132 1.89 -21.47 -23.93
N GLU A 133 1.81 -20.14 -23.97
CA GLU A 133 0.57 -19.40 -24.27
C GLU A 133 0.63 -18.61 -25.57
N LEU A 134 1.80 -18.12 -26.02
CA LEU A 134 1.87 -17.33 -27.26
C LEU A 134 2.26 -18.17 -28.48
N ARG A 135 3.32 -18.98 -28.35
CA ARG A 135 3.86 -19.80 -29.45
C ARG A 135 2.83 -20.76 -30.06
N PRO A 136 1.99 -21.49 -29.27
CA PRO A 136 1.02 -22.43 -29.84
C PRO A 136 -0.07 -21.76 -30.69
N PHE A 137 -0.36 -20.48 -30.42
CA PHE A 137 -1.38 -19.71 -31.11
C PHE A 137 -0.80 -18.74 -32.15
N GLY A 138 0.52 -18.78 -32.39
CA GLY A 138 1.19 -17.88 -33.34
C GLY A 138 1.14 -16.41 -32.92
N LEU A 139 0.98 -16.12 -31.61
CA LEU A 139 0.84 -14.78 -31.06
C LEU A 139 2.17 -14.10 -30.68
N VAL A 140 3.30 -14.75 -30.96
CA VAL A 140 4.63 -14.16 -30.75
C VAL A 140 4.79 -12.97 -31.70
N GLY A 141 5.19 -11.81 -31.18
CA GLY A 141 5.21 -10.54 -31.90
C GLY A 141 3.90 -9.75 -31.84
N ASN A 142 2.84 -10.29 -31.22
CA ASN A 142 1.64 -9.52 -30.91
C ASN A 142 1.87 -8.65 -29.67
N ILE A 143 1.93 -7.35 -29.86
CA ILE A 143 2.26 -6.38 -28.80
C ILE A 143 1.31 -6.47 -27.60
N ASP A 144 0.01 -6.67 -27.83
CA ASP A 144 -0.98 -6.71 -26.74
C ASP A 144 -0.91 -8.03 -25.97
N ALA A 145 -0.66 -9.14 -26.67
CA ALA A 145 -0.46 -10.44 -26.04
C ALA A 145 0.84 -10.48 -25.21
N GLU A 146 1.93 -9.93 -25.74
CA GLU A 146 3.21 -9.80 -25.05
C GLU A 146 3.10 -8.87 -23.82
N ARG A 147 2.38 -7.76 -23.94
CA ARG A 147 2.11 -6.87 -22.80
C ARG A 147 1.36 -7.61 -21.69
N THR A 148 0.38 -8.43 -22.04
CA THR A 148 -0.42 -9.21 -21.08
C THR A 148 0.43 -10.21 -20.32
N ILE A 149 1.24 -11.03 -21.00
CA ILE A 149 2.11 -12.00 -20.33
C ILE A 149 3.25 -11.31 -19.56
N GLY A 150 3.74 -10.17 -20.06
CA GLY A 150 4.73 -9.35 -19.37
C GLY A 150 4.23 -8.82 -18.03
N ALA A 151 3.00 -8.29 -17.99
CA ALA A 151 2.39 -7.85 -16.74
C ALA A 151 2.22 -9.01 -15.73
N ARG A 152 1.81 -10.20 -16.21
CA ARG A 152 1.67 -11.40 -15.37
C ARG A 152 3.02 -11.90 -14.83
N ALA A 153 4.05 -11.93 -15.67
CA ALA A 153 5.40 -12.29 -15.26
C ALA A 153 5.94 -11.32 -14.20
N MET A 154 5.72 -10.02 -14.40
CA MET A 154 6.13 -8.97 -13.45
C MET A 154 5.42 -9.12 -12.09
N GLU A 155 4.11 -9.38 -12.10
CA GLU A 155 3.35 -9.61 -10.86
C GLU A 155 3.83 -10.87 -10.13
N SER A 156 4.10 -11.95 -10.86
CA SER A 156 4.66 -13.18 -10.30
C SER A 156 6.04 -12.94 -9.66
N ALA A 157 6.95 -12.28 -10.37
CA ALA A 157 8.28 -11.96 -9.86
C ALA A 157 8.21 -11.01 -8.65
N LYS A 158 7.32 -10.01 -8.68
CA LYS A 158 7.06 -9.11 -7.56
C LYS A 158 6.58 -9.87 -6.32
N LYS A 159 5.66 -10.83 -6.47
CA LYS A 159 5.19 -11.67 -5.36
C LYS A 159 6.35 -12.44 -4.73
N THR A 160 7.18 -13.12 -5.53
CA THR A 160 8.34 -13.87 -5.03
C THR A 160 9.35 -12.95 -4.33
N PHE A 161 9.58 -11.75 -4.86
CA PHE A 161 10.42 -10.74 -4.22
C PHE A 161 9.89 -10.34 -2.83
N LEU A 162 8.59 -10.03 -2.72
CA LEU A 162 7.96 -9.69 -1.45
C LEU A 162 7.99 -10.85 -0.44
N ASP A 163 7.80 -12.08 -0.91
CA ASP A 163 7.91 -13.28 -0.08
C ASP A 163 9.34 -13.44 0.49
N GLY A 164 10.37 -13.09 -0.29
CA GLY A 164 11.76 -13.05 0.16
C GLY A 164 12.08 -11.91 1.13
N LEU A 165 11.39 -10.76 1.02
CA LEU A 165 11.51 -9.66 1.97
C LEU A 165 10.80 -9.91 3.30
N ARG A 166 9.73 -10.72 3.31
CA ARG A 166 8.95 -10.99 4.54
C ARG A 166 9.81 -11.43 5.74
N PRO A 167 10.73 -12.42 5.64
CA PRO A 167 11.56 -12.81 6.78
C PRO A 167 12.54 -11.72 7.21
N LEU A 168 13.08 -10.93 6.28
CA LEU A 168 13.94 -9.78 6.58
C LEU A 168 13.20 -8.72 7.40
N VAL A 169 11.97 -8.43 6.99
CA VAL A 169 11.13 -7.44 7.65
C VAL A 169 10.65 -7.94 9.01
N GLU A 170 10.34 -9.22 9.16
CA GLU A 170 9.98 -9.78 10.47
C GLU A 170 11.17 -9.75 11.44
N GLU A 171 12.38 -10.09 10.97
CA GLU A 171 13.62 -10.03 11.75
C GLU A 171 13.90 -8.59 12.25
N MET A 172 13.71 -7.58 11.40
CA MET A 172 14.04 -6.19 11.71
C MET A 172 12.91 -5.41 12.41
N LEU A 173 11.65 -5.68 12.06
CA LEU A 173 10.49 -4.88 12.44
C LEU A 173 9.43 -5.64 13.26
N GLY A 174 9.57 -6.95 13.47
CA GLY A 174 8.53 -7.79 14.10
C GLY A 174 8.00 -7.22 15.42
N SER A 175 8.89 -6.71 16.28
CA SER A 175 8.52 -6.08 17.57
C SER A 175 7.72 -4.78 17.42
N TYR A 176 7.88 -4.05 16.31
CA TYR A 176 7.18 -2.80 15.99
C TYR A 176 5.89 -3.03 15.19
N LEU A 177 5.71 -4.21 14.58
CA LEU A 177 4.54 -4.58 13.77
C LEU A 177 3.40 -5.22 14.58
N ASN A 178 3.43 -5.08 15.89
CA ASN A 178 2.33 -5.51 16.77
C ASN A 178 1.02 -4.78 16.42
N VAL A 179 -0.10 -5.47 16.64
CA VAL A 179 -1.45 -4.94 16.39
C VAL A 179 -1.72 -3.80 17.38
N GLN A 180 -1.94 -2.59 16.86
CA GLN A 180 -2.21 -1.41 17.69
C GLN A 180 -3.65 -1.33 18.20
N TRP A 181 -4.61 -1.85 17.42
CA TRP A 181 -6.04 -1.76 17.73
C TRP A 181 -6.53 -3.05 18.41
N ARG A 182 -6.85 -2.98 19.71
CA ARG A 182 -7.59 -4.05 20.41
C ARG A 182 -9.07 -3.98 20.04
N ARG A 183 -9.75 -5.14 19.93
CA ARG A 183 -11.22 -5.17 19.83
C ARG A 183 -11.78 -4.54 21.10
N ASN A 184 -12.47 -3.42 20.97
CA ASN A 184 -13.51 -3.05 21.91
C ASN A 184 -14.76 -3.86 21.56
#